data_AF-A0A7W2BMQ0-F1
#
_entry.id   AF-A0A7W2BMQ0-F1
#
_cell.length_a   1.000
_cell.length_b   1.000
_cell.length_c   1.000
_cell.angle_alpha   90.00
_cell.angle_beta   90.00
_cell.angle_gamma   90.00
#
_symmetry.space_group_name_H-M   'P 1'
#
loop_
_entity.id
_entity.type
_entity.pdbx_description
1 polymer ?
#
loop_
_entity_poly.entity_id
_entity_poly.type
_entity_poly.pdbx_seq_one_letter_code
_entity_poly.pdbx_strand_id
1 'polypeptide(L)'
;MSADSFYKWRKTLGLKQKEAAELLGLQKRMIQYYEKGSRDGKPVAIPKSVRLACYALEQGIEDFDGATTSPLDITRFIAESAPDRP
;
A
#
# COMPACT_ATOMS: atom_id res chain seq x y z
N MET A 1 -2.44 2.58 13.33
CA MET A 1 -1.51 1.67 12.64
C MET A 1 -0.10 2.15 12.90
N SER A 2 0.75 1.27 13.44
CA SER A 2 2.18 1.52 13.66
C SER A 2 2.99 1.24 12.39
N ALA A 3 4.28 1.57 12.40
CA ALA A 3 5.20 1.27 11.31
C ALA A 3 5.31 -0.24 11.03
N ASP A 4 5.43 -1.06 12.09
CA ASP A 4 5.46 -2.52 12.00
C ASP A 4 4.14 -3.08 11.42
N SER A 5 2.99 -2.58 11.88
CA SER A 5 1.70 -3.01 11.32
C SER A 5 1.54 -2.61 9.85
N PHE A 6 2.01 -1.43 9.43
CA PHE A 6 1.98 -1.00 8.02
C PHE A 6 2.89 -1.90 7.16
N TYR A 7 4.09 -2.23 7.64
CA TYR A 7 4.99 -3.15 6.96
C TYR A 7 4.34 -4.53 6.77
N LYS A 8 3.76 -5.09 7.85
CA LYS A 8 3.07 -6.38 7.82
C LYS A 8 1.89 -6.38 6.85
N TRP A 9 1.03 -5.36 6.93
CA TRP A 9 -0.09 -5.16 6.00
C TRP A 9 0.34 -5.22 4.52
N ARG A 10 1.42 -4.52 4.16
CA ARG A 10 1.90 -4.55 2.78
C ARG A 10 2.35 -5.96 2.36
N LYS A 11 3.02 -6.66 3.29
CA LYS A 11 3.55 -8.00 3.04
C LYS A 11 2.48 -9.07 2.97
N THR A 12 1.39 -8.95 3.73
CA THR A 12 0.25 -9.89 3.64
C THR A 12 -0.45 -9.82 2.29
N LEU A 13 -0.45 -8.64 1.64
CA LEU A 13 -0.95 -8.45 0.28
C LEU A 13 0.07 -8.83 -0.81
N GLY A 14 1.28 -9.28 -0.45
CA GLY A 14 2.33 -9.61 -1.41
C GLY A 14 2.98 -8.42 -2.14
N LEU A 15 2.66 -7.19 -1.73
CA LEU A 15 3.02 -5.98 -2.47
C LEU A 15 4.47 -5.54 -2.24
N LYS A 16 5.13 -5.08 -3.29
CA LYS A 16 6.36 -4.26 -3.21
C LYS A 16 6.02 -2.84 -2.79
N GLN A 17 7.04 -2.07 -2.37
CA GLN A 17 6.83 -0.68 -1.97
C GLN A 17 6.29 0.21 -3.10
N LYS A 18 6.62 -0.08 -4.37
CA LYS A 18 6.09 0.66 -5.54
C LYS A 18 4.59 0.41 -5.71
N GLU A 19 4.18 -0.86 -5.68
CA GLU A 19 2.79 -1.30 -5.90
C GLU A 19 1.87 -0.79 -4.78
N ALA A 20 2.33 -0.85 -3.53
CA ALA A 20 1.61 -0.26 -2.40
C ALA A 20 1.47 1.27 -2.53
N ALA A 21 2.47 1.94 -3.11
CA ALA A 21 2.40 3.37 -3.36
C ALA A 21 1.35 3.69 -4.43
N GLU A 22 1.32 2.90 -5.50
CA GLU A 22 0.33 3.02 -6.57
C GLU A 22 -1.11 2.82 -6.05
N LEU A 23 -1.37 1.72 -5.32
CA LEU A 23 -2.68 1.44 -4.72
C LEU A 23 -3.14 2.51 -3.72
N LEU A 24 -2.22 3.13 -3.00
CA LEU A 24 -2.55 4.17 -2.03
C LEU A 24 -2.57 5.59 -2.63
N GLY A 25 -2.23 5.75 -3.91
CA GLY A 25 -2.09 7.07 -4.53
C GLY A 25 -0.96 7.92 -3.91
N LEU A 26 0.12 7.28 -3.48
CA LEU A 26 1.25 7.90 -2.78
C LEU A 26 2.56 7.78 -3.57
N GLN A 27 3.54 8.61 -3.22
CA GLN A 27 4.91 8.40 -3.67
C GLN A 27 5.55 7.22 -2.92
N LYS A 28 6.35 6.40 -3.61
CA LYS A 28 7.12 5.27 -3.00
C LYS A 28 7.89 5.67 -1.73
N ARG A 29 8.44 6.88 -1.70
CA ARG A 29 9.17 7.41 -0.54
C ARG A 29 8.30 7.54 0.72
N MET A 30 7.00 7.80 0.57
CA MET A 30 6.07 7.85 1.70
C MET A 30 5.88 6.47 2.33
N ILE A 31 5.82 5.42 1.51
CA ILE A 31 5.78 4.02 1.98
C ILE A 31 7.01 3.73 2.85
N GLN A 32 8.20 4.14 2.40
CA GLN A 32 9.43 3.97 3.17
C GLN A 32 9.40 4.73 4.51
N TYR A 33 8.92 5.97 4.52
CA TYR A 33 8.80 6.74 5.76
C TYR A 33 7.80 6.12 6.74
N TYR A 34 6.69 5.58 6.26
CA TYR A 34 5.71 4.90 7.11
C TYR A 34 6.24 3.59 7.68
N GLU A 35 6.97 2.80 6.90
CA GLU A 35 7.60 1.55 7.38
C GLU A 35 8.76 1.80 8.34
N LYS A 36 9.53 2.87 8.12
CA LYS A 36 10.59 3.29 9.03
C LYS A 36 10.04 3.99 10.29
N GLY A 37 8.84 4.54 10.22
CA GLY A 37 8.25 5.40 11.24
C GLY A 37 8.95 6.76 11.42
N SER A 38 9.84 7.16 10.50
CA SER A 38 10.57 8.43 10.58
C SER A 38 11.03 8.98 9.22
N ARG A 39 11.17 10.31 9.15
CA ARG A 39 11.76 11.09 8.06
C ARG A 39 12.81 12.04 8.62
N ASP A 40 14.04 11.94 8.14
CA ASP A 40 15.17 12.80 8.56
C ASP A 40 15.33 12.86 10.09
N GLY A 41 15.18 11.70 10.74
CA GLY A 41 15.28 11.55 12.20
C GLY A 41 14.03 11.98 12.98
N LYS A 42 13.02 12.58 12.32
CA LYS A 42 11.77 12.96 12.95
C LYS A 42 10.72 11.85 12.83
N PRO A 43 9.97 11.53 13.89
CA PRO A 43 8.86 10.57 13.81
C PRO A 43 7.84 10.98 12.76
N VAL A 44 7.36 10.01 11.98
CA VAL A 44 6.30 10.20 10.98
C VAL A 44 5.12 9.32 11.35
N ALA A 45 3.99 9.95 11.63
CA ALA A 45 2.73 9.25 11.80
C ALA A 45 2.09 8.97 10.44
N ILE A 46 1.47 7.79 10.32
CA ILE A 46 0.69 7.40 9.15
C ILE A 46 -0.64 8.14 9.20
N PRO A 47 -1.02 8.99 8.22
CA PRO A 47 -2.26 9.77 8.25
C PRO A 47 -3.52 8.90 8.36
N LYS A 48 -4.62 9.47 8.89
CA LYS A 48 -5.91 8.76 9.01
C LYS A 48 -6.40 8.25 7.66
N SER A 49 -6.30 9.06 6.60
CA SER A 49 -6.68 8.69 5.23
C SER A 49 -5.96 7.43 4.76
N VAL A 50 -4.64 7.38 4.94
CA VAL A 50 -3.82 6.21 4.57
C VAL A 50 -4.22 4.97 5.35
N ARG A 51 -4.48 5.10 6.65
CA ARG A 51 -4.91 3.95 7.47
C ARG A 51 -6.27 3.39 7.02
N LEU A 52 -7.21 4.27 6.65
CA LEU A 52 -8.51 3.86 6.12
C LEU A 52 -8.36 3.19 4.74
N ALA A 53 -7.51 3.73 3.88
CA ALA A 53 -7.20 3.13 2.58
C ALA A 53 -6.55 1.74 2.72
N CYS A 54 -5.61 1.56 3.66
CA CYS A 54 -5.04 0.23 3.95
C CYS A 54 -6.13 -0.77 4.35
N TYR A 55 -7.07 -0.37 5.20
CA TYR A 55 -8.19 -1.21 5.61
C TYR A 55 -9.13 -1.54 4.44
N ALA A 56 -9.46 -0.57 3.59
CA ALA A 56 -10.27 -0.81 2.39
C ALA A 56 -9.63 -1.86 1.48
N LEU A 57 -8.32 -1.76 1.25
CA LEU A 57 -7.55 -2.73 0.46
C LEU A 57 -7.55 -4.13 1.10
N GLU A 58 -7.47 -4.24 2.44
CA GLU A 58 -7.63 -5.54 3.12
C GLU A 58 -9.03 -6.14 2.94
N GLN A 59 -10.07 -5.30 2.81
CA GLN A 59 -11.43 -5.73 2.50
C GLN A 59 -11.63 -6.03 1.00
N GLY A 60 -10.58 -5.95 0.18
CA GLY A 60 -10.66 -6.16 -1.26
C GLY A 60 -11.32 -5.01 -2.02
N ILE A 61 -11.35 -3.80 -1.44
CA ILE A 61 -11.85 -2.58 -2.08
C ILE A 61 -10.67 -1.72 -2.49
N GLU A 62 -10.54 -1.47 -3.78
CA GLU A 62 -9.46 -0.64 -4.32
C GLU A 62 -9.86 0.81 -4.49
N ASP A 63 -11.10 1.07 -4.92
CA ASP A 63 -11.57 2.43 -5.17
C ASP A 63 -13.03 2.61 -4.77
N PHE A 64 -13.43 3.86 -4.54
CA PHE A 64 -14.79 4.26 -4.20
C PHE A 64 -15.10 5.65 -4.76
N ASP A 65 -16.13 5.73 -5.60
CA ASP A 65 -16.50 6.96 -6.33
C ASP A 65 -17.54 7.83 -5.60
N GLY A 66 -17.99 7.42 -4.41
CA GLY A 66 -19.08 8.06 -3.68
C GLY A 66 -20.41 7.31 -3.74
N ALA A 67 -20.54 6.32 -4.63
CA ALA A 67 -21.74 5.50 -4.78
C ALA A 67 -21.44 4.00 -4.82
N THR A 68 -20.36 3.59 -5.48
CA THR A 68 -19.98 2.19 -5.70
C THR A 68 -18.50 1.93 -5.41
N THR A 69 -18.18 0.69 -5.06
CA THR A 69 -16.81 0.25 -4.79
C THR A 69 -16.27 -0.57 -5.96
N SER A 70 -15.00 -0.34 -6.31
CA SER A 70 -14.26 -1.18 -7.26
C SER A 70 -13.46 -2.25 -6.50
N PRO A 71 -13.50 -3.52 -6.94
CA PRO A 71 -12.75 -4.59 -6.31
C PRO A 71 -11.25 -4.42 -6.55
N LEU A 72 -10.45 -4.89 -5.59
CA LEU A 72 -9.01 -4.87 -5.65
C LEU A 72 -8.46 -5.87 -6.67
N ASP A 73 -7.76 -5.37 -7.67
CA ASP A 73 -7.03 -6.17 -8.64
C ASP A 73 -5.52 -6.18 -8.34
N ILE A 74 -5.08 -7.12 -7.50
CA ILE A 74 -3.65 -7.36 -7.24
C ILE A 74 -2.97 -8.07 -8.43
N THR A 75 -3.73 -8.74 -9.30
CA THR A 75 -3.14 -9.59 -10.35
C THR A 75 -2.36 -8.79 -11.37
N ARG A 76 -2.73 -7.51 -11.57
CA ARG A 76 -2.00 -6.55 -12.40
C ARG A 76 -0.53 -6.38 -12.00
N PHE A 77 -0.17 -6.64 -10.74
CA PHE A 77 1.21 -6.54 -10.25
C PHE A 77 1.98 -7.88 -10.29
N ILE A 78 1.25 -9.00 -10.37
CA ILE A 78 1.83 -10.34 -10.41
C ILE A 78 2.38 -10.65 -11.82
N ALA A 79 1.65 -10.25 -12.87
CA ALA A 79 2.05 -10.48 -14.26
C ALA A 79 3.38 -9.79 -14.64
N GLU A 80 3.70 -8.66 -14.02
CA GLU A 80 4.91 -7.86 -14.28
C GLU A 80 6.17 -8.41 -13.58
N SER A 81 6.03 -9.44 -12.73
CA SER A 81 7.13 -10.01 -11.94
C SER A 81 7.60 -11.39 -12.45
N ALA A 82 7.04 -11.88 -13.56
CA ALA A 82 7.52 -13.11 -14.20
C ALA A 82 8.93 -12.88 -14.78
N PRO A 83 9.92 -13.73 -14.47
CA PRO A 83 11.23 -13.63 -15.09
C PRO A 83 11.08 -13.87 -16.60
N ASP A 84 11.77 -13.05 -17.38
CA ASP A 84 11.91 -13.17 -18.84
C ASP A 84 12.17 -14.64 -19.18
N ARG A 85 11.25 -15.24 -19.94
CA ARG A 85 11.36 -16.64 -20.35
C ARG A 85 12.43 -16.69 -21.46
N PRO A 86 13.38 -17.65 -21.41
CA PRO A 86 14.55 -17.66 -22.30
C PRO A 86 14.21 -17.67 -23.79
#